data_AF-A0A7Y8J1S0-F1
#
_entry.id   AF-A0A7Y8J1S0-F1
#
_cell.length_a   1.000
_cell.length_b   1.000
_cell.length_c   1.000
_cell.angle_alpha   90.00
_cell.angle_beta   90.00
_cell.angle_gamma   90.00
#
_symmetry.space_group_name_H-M   'P 1'
#
loop_
_entity.id
_entity.type
_entity.pdbx_description
1 polymer ?
#
loop_
_entity_poly.entity_id
_entity_poly.type
_entity_poly.pdbx_seq_one_letter_code
_entity_poly.pdbx_strand_id
1 'polypeptide(L)'
;MEQACQALGIRPPLFLECADRGLAHDCWDSARDEIVRAIRTVRPDAVLTFGPDGISGHPDHVALNKIVTAAFWGAGAHAYFSNGRNDTPPFRPPRLYYVLRSASVPEFCAQDNSGRARPLTTVIDIRDYGDRKLKAIRSYRSQKHLQSEDPGMIDKILKEPEHFHRAVPLLEVTHIETDLLSDLSIEFASGKHRQTT
;
A
#
# COMPACT_ATOMS: atom_id res chain seq x y z
N MET A 1 -11.37 -9.68 9.10
CA MET A 1 -10.20 -9.63 8.22
C MET A 1 -10.21 -10.76 7.21
N GLU A 2 -10.14 -12.04 7.61
CA GLU A 2 -10.13 -13.19 6.67
C GLU A 2 -11.29 -13.19 5.66
N GLN A 3 -12.53 -12.95 6.12
CA GLN A 3 -13.70 -12.84 5.24
C GLN A 3 -13.57 -11.70 4.21
N ALA A 4 -12.94 -10.58 4.58
CA ALA A 4 -12.69 -9.47 3.67
C ALA A 4 -11.64 -9.88 2.62
N CYS A 5 -10.56 -10.55 3.03
CA CYS A 5 -9.57 -11.10 2.09
C CYS A 5 -10.19 -12.08 1.11
N GLN A 6 -11.06 -12.98 1.58
CA GLN A 6 -11.78 -13.91 0.74
C GLN A 6 -12.71 -13.20 -0.26
N ALA A 7 -13.44 -12.17 0.18
CA ALA A 7 -14.31 -11.38 -0.71
C ALA A 7 -13.50 -10.64 -1.79
N LEU A 8 -12.31 -10.15 -1.43
CA LEU A 8 -11.37 -9.52 -2.37
C LEU A 8 -10.59 -10.55 -3.20
N GLY A 9 -10.67 -11.85 -2.93
CA GLY A 9 -9.90 -12.87 -3.64
C GLY A 9 -8.38 -12.75 -3.43
N ILE A 10 -7.94 -12.23 -2.27
CA ILE A 10 -6.54 -12.08 -1.91
C ILE A 10 -6.13 -13.13 -0.87
N ARG A 11 -4.82 -13.36 -0.75
CA ARG A 11 -4.26 -14.24 0.29
C ARG A 11 -4.64 -13.73 1.70
N PRO A 12 -4.65 -14.62 2.71
CA PRO A 12 -4.82 -14.21 4.10
C PRO A 12 -3.81 -13.12 4.51
N PRO A 13 -4.18 -12.25 5.45
CA PRO A 13 -3.29 -11.20 5.92
C PRO A 13 -2.09 -11.81 6.67
N LEU A 14 -0.95 -11.11 6.62
CA LEU A 14 0.12 -11.30 7.59
C LEU A 14 -0.10 -10.31 8.73
N PHE A 15 -0.29 -10.81 9.95
CA PHE A 15 -0.47 -9.98 11.14
C PHE A 15 0.89 -9.67 11.77
N LEU A 16 1.13 -8.39 12.09
CA LEU A 16 2.37 -7.92 12.70
C LEU A 16 2.36 -7.99 14.24
N GLU A 17 1.26 -8.49 14.82
CA GLU A 17 1.08 -8.64 16.28
C GLU A 17 1.34 -7.36 17.08
N CYS A 18 0.99 -6.20 16.51
CA CYS A 18 1.09 -4.91 17.19
C CYS A 18 -0.26 -4.45 17.71
N ALA A 19 -0.29 -3.90 18.92
CA ALA A 19 -1.46 -3.25 19.48
C ALA A 19 -1.81 -1.98 18.70
N ASP A 20 -3.11 -1.66 18.62
CA ASP A 20 -3.60 -0.38 18.07
C ASP A 20 -2.97 0.79 18.84
N ARG A 21 -2.55 1.82 18.11
CA ARG A 21 -1.75 2.97 18.54
C ARG A 21 -0.32 2.65 18.99
N GLY A 22 0.10 1.39 18.91
CA GLY A 22 1.42 0.93 19.32
C GLY A 22 2.48 0.99 18.21
N LEU A 23 2.11 1.19 16.94
CA LEU A 23 3.06 1.07 15.82
C LEU A 23 4.26 2.02 15.93
N ALA A 24 4.02 3.25 16.39
CA ALA A 24 5.07 4.27 16.47
C ALA A 24 6.09 4.02 17.60
N HIS A 25 5.73 3.24 18.61
CA HIS A 25 6.49 3.17 19.87
C HIS A 25 6.84 1.73 20.27
N ASP A 26 5.85 0.83 20.23
CA ASP A 26 5.97 -0.50 20.78
C ASP A 26 6.54 -1.49 19.76
N CYS A 27 6.20 -1.28 18.48
CA CYS A 27 6.44 -2.29 17.44
C CYS A 27 7.24 -1.77 16.24
N TRP A 28 7.83 -0.57 16.31
CA TRP A 28 8.47 0.04 15.15
C TRP A 28 9.48 -0.89 14.46
N ASP A 29 10.45 -1.40 15.22
CA ASP A 29 11.51 -2.25 14.67
C ASP A 29 10.98 -3.64 14.29
N SER A 30 10.14 -4.26 15.12
CA SER A 30 9.59 -5.59 14.83
C SER A 30 8.70 -5.58 13.58
N ALA A 31 7.82 -4.59 13.46
CA ALA A 31 6.97 -4.40 12.29
C ALA A 31 7.79 -4.14 11.03
N ARG A 32 8.78 -3.24 11.10
CA ARG A 32 9.67 -2.93 9.97
C ARG A 32 10.42 -4.17 9.50
N ASP A 33 10.99 -4.93 10.43
CA ASP A 33 11.76 -6.13 10.16
C ASP A 33 10.91 -7.24 9.55
N GLU A 34 9.67 -7.40 10.02
CA GLU A 34 8.73 -8.37 9.46
C GLU A 34 8.25 -7.96 8.06
N ILE A 35 8.02 -6.68 7.82
CA ILE A 35 7.71 -6.17 6.47
C ILE A 35 8.88 -6.40 5.51
N VAL A 36 10.14 -6.25 5.96
CA VAL A 36 11.31 -6.61 5.13
C VAL A 36 11.31 -8.09 4.77
N ARG A 37 11.04 -8.99 5.73
CA ARG A 37 10.91 -10.43 5.43
C ARG A 37 9.79 -10.69 4.44
N ALA A 38 8.63 -10.07 4.62
CA ALA A 38 7.49 -10.21 3.72
C ALA A 38 7.83 -9.74 2.29
N ILE A 39 8.50 -8.59 2.14
CA ILE A 39 8.95 -8.07 0.85
C ILE A 39 9.94 -9.04 0.19
N ARG A 40 10.92 -9.55 0.91
CA ARG A 40 11.92 -10.48 0.35
C ARG A 40 11.33 -11.84 -0.01
N THR A 41 10.30 -12.27 0.72
CA THR A 41 9.60 -13.54 0.47
C THR A 41 8.65 -13.43 -0.71
N VAL A 42 7.80 -12.40 -0.72
CA VAL A 42 6.78 -12.20 -1.77
C VAL A 42 7.39 -11.69 -3.06
N ARG A 43 8.48 -10.92 -2.97
CA ARG A 43 9.15 -10.24 -4.10
C ARG A 43 8.17 -9.42 -4.95
N PRO A 44 7.44 -8.46 -4.35
CA PRO A 44 6.36 -7.77 -5.04
C PRO A 44 6.86 -6.82 -6.13
N ASP A 45 6.09 -6.72 -7.21
CA ASP A 45 6.28 -5.72 -8.27
C ASP A 45 5.88 -4.29 -7.82
N ALA A 46 5.01 -4.17 -6.83
CA ALA A 46 4.63 -2.89 -6.24
C ALA A 46 4.31 -3.04 -4.75
N VAL A 47 4.69 -2.04 -3.96
CA VAL A 47 4.32 -1.91 -2.55
C VAL A 47 3.39 -0.71 -2.39
N LEU A 48 2.26 -0.90 -1.73
CA LEU A 48 1.26 0.14 -1.46
C LEU A 48 1.21 0.41 0.05
N THR A 49 1.17 1.67 0.45
CA THR A 49 0.99 2.09 1.87
C THR A 49 0.27 3.43 1.95
N PHE A 50 0.01 3.94 3.15
CA PHE A 50 -0.54 5.29 3.32
C PHE A 50 0.44 6.38 2.88
N GLY A 51 -0.08 7.54 2.50
CA GLY A 51 0.72 8.76 2.38
C GLY A 51 1.27 9.24 3.73
N PRO A 52 2.20 10.22 3.74
CA PRO A 52 2.76 10.79 4.98
C PRO A 52 1.71 11.46 5.90
N ASP A 53 0.55 11.76 5.35
CA ASP A 53 -0.62 12.30 6.03
C ASP A 53 -1.50 11.23 6.69
N GLY A 54 -1.27 9.94 6.39
CA GLY A 54 -2.04 8.82 6.93
C GLY A 54 -3.50 8.77 6.48
N ILE A 55 -3.89 9.57 5.49
CA ILE A 55 -5.26 9.85 5.01
C ILE A 55 -6.17 10.49 6.07
N SER A 56 -6.29 9.88 7.25
CA SER A 56 -7.09 10.36 8.38
C SER A 56 -6.29 11.05 9.48
N GLY A 57 -4.96 11.09 9.34
CA GLY A 57 -4.05 11.56 10.40
C GLY A 57 -3.98 10.64 11.62
N HIS A 58 -4.59 9.45 11.59
CA HIS A 58 -4.45 8.48 12.67
C HIS A 58 -2.95 8.15 12.87
N PRO A 59 -2.44 8.16 14.11
CA PRO A 59 -1.01 8.01 14.39
C PRO A 59 -0.43 6.72 13.79
N ASP A 60 -1.20 5.62 13.81
CA ASP A 60 -0.76 4.36 13.22
C ASP A 60 -0.66 4.42 11.70
N HIS A 61 -1.53 5.16 11.00
CA HIS A 61 -1.43 5.28 9.54
C HIS A 61 -0.18 6.09 9.15
N VAL A 62 0.12 7.14 9.91
CA VAL A 62 1.35 7.95 9.73
C VAL A 62 2.59 7.14 10.08
N ALA A 63 2.56 6.34 11.15
CA ALA A 63 3.66 5.44 11.51
C ALA A 63 3.87 4.37 10.43
N LEU A 64 2.80 3.77 9.92
CA LEU A 64 2.86 2.73 8.89
C LEU A 64 3.46 3.26 7.58
N ASN A 65 3.17 4.50 7.17
CA ASN A 65 3.87 5.13 6.04
C ASN A 65 5.39 5.08 6.23
N LYS A 66 5.89 5.53 7.39
CA LYS A 66 7.32 5.60 7.66
C LYS A 66 7.96 4.21 7.76
N ILE A 67 7.30 3.29 8.46
CA ILE A 67 7.76 1.90 8.64
C ILE A 67 7.87 1.19 7.29
N VAL A 68 6.80 1.23 6.48
CA VAL A 68 6.80 0.57 5.16
C VAL A 68 7.81 1.21 4.21
N THR A 69 7.95 2.55 4.25
CA THR A 69 8.96 3.23 3.43
C THR A 69 10.38 2.82 3.83
N ALA A 70 10.68 2.73 5.13
CA ALA A 70 11.97 2.25 5.61
C ALA A 70 12.22 0.78 5.22
N ALA A 71 11.20 -0.08 5.35
CA ALA A 71 11.28 -1.48 4.97
C ALA A 71 11.46 -1.67 3.45
N PHE A 72 10.79 -0.88 2.62
CA PHE A 72 10.94 -0.88 1.16
C PHE A 72 12.40 -0.71 0.75
N TRP A 73 13.10 0.29 1.31
CA TRP A 73 14.52 0.51 1.05
C TRP A 73 15.40 -0.56 1.71
N GLY A 74 15.09 -0.93 2.95
CA GLY A 74 15.81 -1.93 3.73
C GLY A 74 15.82 -3.34 3.11
N ALA A 75 14.75 -3.70 2.41
CA ALA A 75 14.62 -5.00 1.76
C ALA A 75 15.73 -5.29 0.74
N GLY A 76 16.30 -4.24 0.12
CA GLY A 76 17.40 -4.36 -0.82
C GLY A 76 18.81 -4.49 -0.20
N ALA A 77 18.95 -4.33 1.11
CA ALA A 77 20.25 -4.32 1.79
C ALA A 77 20.75 -5.74 2.12
N HIS A 78 21.98 -6.09 1.72
CA HIS A 78 22.56 -7.39 2.06
C HIS A 78 22.77 -7.60 3.57
N ALA A 79 23.07 -6.54 4.31
CA ALA A 79 23.26 -6.58 5.77
C ALA A 79 22.16 -5.74 6.45
N TYR A 80 20.95 -6.29 6.53
CA TYR A 80 19.81 -5.59 7.13
C TYR A 80 19.57 -5.97 8.60
N PHE A 81 19.41 -7.26 8.89
CA PHE A 81 19.14 -7.71 10.26
C PHE A 81 20.42 -7.72 11.09
N SER A 82 20.40 -6.98 12.21
CA SER A 82 21.54 -6.86 13.15
C SER A 82 21.91 -8.18 13.82
N ASN A 83 20.97 -9.13 13.89
CA ASN A 83 21.19 -10.47 14.44
C ASN A 83 21.91 -11.43 13.47
N GLY A 84 22.28 -10.98 12.27
CA GLY A 84 23.00 -11.76 11.26
C GLY A 84 22.16 -12.81 10.52
N ARG A 85 20.87 -12.98 10.86
CA ARG A 85 19.96 -13.92 10.20
C ARG A 85 19.32 -13.26 8.98
N ASN A 86 20.03 -13.25 7.86
CA ASN A 86 19.45 -13.01 6.54
C ASN A 86 19.05 -14.35 5.90
N ASP A 87 18.01 -14.97 6.45
CA ASP A 87 17.38 -16.17 5.90
C ASP A 87 16.69 -15.93 4.55
N THR A 88 16.42 -14.66 4.23
CA THR A 88 15.80 -14.22 2.98
C THR A 88 16.77 -13.38 2.14
N PRO A 89 17.00 -13.72 0.85
CA PRO A 89 17.84 -12.93 -0.04
C PRO A 89 17.31 -11.50 -0.19
N PRO A 90 18.19 -10.49 -0.32
CA PRO A 90 17.75 -9.12 -0.58
C PRO A 90 16.92 -9.00 -1.85
N PHE A 91 15.91 -8.14 -1.79
CA PHE A 91 15.03 -7.84 -2.90
C PHE A 91 14.71 -6.35 -2.88
N ARG A 92 14.89 -5.68 -4.02
CA ARG A 92 14.51 -4.29 -4.22
C ARG A 92 13.20 -4.27 -4.99
N PRO A 93 12.05 -4.00 -4.36
CA PRO A 93 10.81 -3.83 -5.11
C PRO A 93 10.97 -2.62 -6.03
N PRO A 94 10.45 -2.68 -7.27
CA PRO A 94 10.69 -1.60 -8.21
C PRO A 94 9.82 -0.37 -7.92
N ARG A 95 8.70 -0.52 -7.19
CA ARG A 95 7.71 0.55 -7.02
C ARG A 95 7.13 0.69 -5.63
N LEU A 96 6.98 1.94 -5.20
CA LEU A 96 6.28 2.32 -3.98
C LEU A 96 5.18 3.32 -4.33
N TYR A 97 3.96 3.01 -3.92
CA TYR A 97 2.78 3.85 -4.09
C TYR A 97 2.19 4.24 -2.73
N TYR A 98 1.75 5.49 -2.64
CA TYR A 98 0.95 5.97 -1.52
C TYR A 98 -0.51 6.04 -1.93
N VAL A 99 -1.38 5.41 -1.15
CA VAL A 99 -2.83 5.56 -1.29
C VAL A 99 -3.20 6.99 -0.97
N LEU A 100 -3.91 7.64 -1.88
CA LEU A 100 -4.51 8.94 -1.66
C LEU A 100 -5.96 8.76 -1.25
N ARG A 101 -6.53 9.79 -0.62
CA ARG A 101 -7.96 9.82 -0.35
C ARG A 101 -8.72 9.73 -1.68
N SER A 102 -9.52 8.68 -1.85
CA SER A 102 -10.58 8.64 -2.85
C SER A 102 -11.89 9.17 -2.27
N ALA A 103 -12.85 9.47 -3.15
CA ALA A 103 -14.18 9.96 -2.76
C ALA A 103 -14.96 8.97 -1.87
N SER A 104 -14.48 7.73 -1.72
CA SER A 104 -15.08 6.70 -0.88
C SER A 104 -14.66 6.74 0.60
N VAL A 105 -13.72 7.61 0.98
CA VAL A 105 -13.35 7.82 2.38
C VAL A 105 -14.29 8.86 3.00
N PRO A 106 -15.00 8.54 4.10
CA PRO A 106 -15.91 9.48 4.75
C PRO A 106 -15.26 10.81 5.13
N GLU A 107 -16.03 11.89 5.03
CA GLU A 107 -15.57 13.25 5.28
C GLU A 107 -15.18 13.48 6.75
N PHE A 108 -15.81 12.79 7.69
CA PHE A 108 -15.39 12.83 9.10
C PHE A 108 -14.02 12.20 9.35
N CYS A 109 -13.51 11.38 8.42
CA CYS A 109 -12.13 10.94 8.46
C CYS A 109 -11.17 11.97 7.86
N ALA A 110 -11.65 13.08 7.28
CA ALA A 110 -10.82 14.13 6.71
C ALA A 110 -10.29 15.05 7.82
N GLN A 111 -8.97 15.02 8.01
CA GLN A 111 -8.25 16.06 8.72
C GLN A 111 -7.63 17.03 7.70
N ASP A 112 -7.48 18.30 8.10
CA ASP A 112 -6.69 19.26 7.33
C ASP A 112 -5.21 18.84 7.37
N ASN A 113 -4.79 18.16 6.29
CA ASN A 113 -3.42 17.70 6.09
C ASN A 113 -2.68 18.60 5.07
N SER A 114 -3.09 19.87 4.93
CA SER A 114 -2.44 20.83 4.04
C SER A 114 -0.92 20.85 4.29
N GLY A 115 -0.15 20.58 3.21
CA GLY A 115 1.31 20.47 3.24
C GLY A 115 1.88 19.06 3.33
N ARG A 116 1.08 18.02 3.63
CA ARG A 116 1.52 16.61 3.58
C ARG A 116 0.89 15.78 2.46
N ALA A 117 -0.16 16.31 1.83
CA ALA A 117 -0.80 15.68 0.68
C ALA A 117 0.19 15.51 -0.47
N ARG A 118 0.14 14.36 -1.14
CA ARG A 118 0.96 14.06 -2.31
C ARG A 118 0.14 14.25 -3.59
N PRO A 119 0.76 14.70 -4.69
CA PRO A 119 0.04 14.91 -5.94
C PRO A 119 -0.47 13.57 -6.49
N LEU A 120 -1.65 13.58 -7.10
CA LEU A 120 -2.17 12.45 -7.85
C LEU A 120 -1.23 12.14 -9.02
N THR A 121 -0.84 10.88 -9.16
CA THR A 121 -0.05 10.40 -10.32
C THR A 121 -0.66 9.17 -10.96
N THR A 122 -1.58 8.49 -10.28
CA THR A 122 -2.08 7.18 -10.71
C THR A 122 -3.54 7.02 -10.30
N VAL A 123 -4.38 6.61 -11.24
CA VAL A 123 -5.82 6.40 -11.06
C VAL A 123 -6.16 4.99 -11.54
N ILE A 124 -6.63 4.13 -10.64
CA ILE A 124 -7.04 2.77 -10.99
C ILE A 124 -8.55 2.69 -11.04
N ASP A 125 -9.08 2.40 -12.23
CA ASP A 125 -10.49 2.11 -12.40
C ASP A 125 -10.83 0.77 -11.74
N ILE A 126 -11.74 0.82 -10.78
CA ILE A 126 -12.18 -0.36 -10.01
C ILE A 126 -13.66 -0.65 -10.19
N ARG A 127 -14.34 -0.05 -11.17
CA ARG A 127 -15.80 -0.17 -11.35
C ARG A 127 -16.26 -1.63 -11.47
N ASP A 128 -15.50 -2.46 -12.18
CA ASP A 128 -15.78 -3.89 -12.33
C ASP A 128 -15.61 -4.69 -11.02
N TYR A 129 -15.02 -4.09 -9.99
CA TYR A 129 -14.72 -4.70 -8.70
C TYR A 129 -15.49 -4.07 -7.53
N GLY A 130 -16.38 -3.10 -7.79
CA GLY A 130 -17.15 -2.38 -6.77
C GLY A 130 -17.90 -3.31 -5.80
N ASP A 131 -18.59 -4.32 -6.34
CA ASP A 131 -19.34 -5.29 -5.51
C ASP A 131 -18.42 -6.10 -4.57
N ARG A 132 -17.22 -6.45 -5.04
CA ARG A 132 -16.22 -7.17 -4.22
C ARG A 132 -15.70 -6.27 -3.11
N LYS A 133 -15.41 -5.00 -3.42
CA LYS A 133 -15.01 -3.98 -2.43
C LYS A 133 -16.09 -3.79 -1.37
N LEU A 134 -17.35 -3.62 -1.77
CA LEU A 134 -18.47 -3.45 -0.86
C LEU A 134 -18.68 -4.68 0.04
N LYS A 135 -18.60 -5.89 -0.53
CA LYS A 135 -18.67 -7.14 0.24
C LYS A 135 -17.54 -7.25 1.26
N ALA A 136 -16.33 -6.84 0.90
CA ALA A 136 -15.18 -6.84 1.79
C ALA A 136 -15.36 -5.85 2.95
N ILE A 137 -15.81 -4.62 2.67
CA ILE A 137 -16.14 -3.60 3.68
C ILE A 137 -17.17 -4.15 4.68
N ARG A 138 -18.26 -4.74 4.16
CA ARG A 138 -19.33 -5.33 4.99
C ARG A 138 -18.91 -6.53 5.84
N SER A 139 -17.76 -7.14 5.53
CA SER A 139 -17.22 -8.25 6.33
C SER A 139 -16.70 -7.80 7.72
N TYR A 140 -16.45 -6.50 7.93
CA TYR A 140 -16.01 -5.97 9.23
C TYR A 140 -17.19 -5.68 10.16
N ARG A 141 -17.86 -6.72 10.67
CA ARG A 141 -19.11 -6.61 11.45
C ARG A 141 -19.02 -5.72 12.69
N SER A 142 -17.87 -5.64 13.36
CA SER A 142 -17.64 -4.76 14.51
C SER A 142 -17.39 -3.30 14.13
N GLN A 143 -17.05 -3.03 12.87
CA GLN A 143 -16.77 -1.69 12.32
C GLN A 143 -17.99 -1.11 11.58
N LYS A 144 -19.21 -1.50 11.95
CA LYS A 144 -20.44 -1.01 11.31
C LYS A 144 -20.55 0.52 11.29
N HIS A 145 -20.02 1.21 12.31
CA HIS A 145 -20.02 2.67 12.37
C HIS A 145 -19.18 3.35 11.28
N LEU A 146 -18.29 2.61 10.61
CA LEU A 146 -17.50 3.07 9.46
C LEU A 146 -18.13 2.65 8.12
N GLN A 147 -19.23 1.89 8.14
CA GLN A 147 -19.93 1.44 6.95
C GLN A 147 -21.12 2.36 6.70
N SER A 148 -21.20 2.91 5.50
CA SER A 148 -22.33 3.76 5.11
C SER A 148 -23.46 2.92 4.54
N GLU A 149 -24.68 3.19 5.00
CA GLU A 149 -25.92 2.73 4.34
C GLU A 149 -26.50 3.82 3.42
N ASP A 150 -25.88 5.00 3.35
CA ASP A 150 -26.29 6.08 2.44
C ASP A 150 -26.09 5.63 0.97
N PRO A 151 -27.16 5.64 0.13
CA PRO A 151 -27.06 5.21 -1.26
C PRO A 151 -26.03 5.98 -2.08
N GLY A 152 -25.84 7.28 -1.82
CA GLY A 152 -24.85 8.10 -2.52
C GLY A 152 -23.42 7.68 -2.20
N MET A 153 -23.12 7.39 -0.93
CA MET A 153 -21.82 6.86 -0.53
C MET A 153 -21.58 5.44 -1.04
N ILE A 154 -22.62 4.59 -1.05
CA ILE A 154 -22.54 3.26 -1.66
C ILE A 154 -22.22 3.38 -3.15
N ASP A 155 -22.91 4.28 -3.87
CA ASP A 155 -22.65 4.53 -5.30
C ASP A 155 -21.19 4.94 -5.54
N LYS A 156 -20.64 5.82 -4.69
CA LYS A 156 -19.22 6.18 -4.74
C LYS A 156 -18.30 4.99 -4.48
N ILE A 157 -18.57 4.17 -3.47
CA ILE A 157 -17.79 2.95 -3.19
C ILE A 157 -17.77 2.01 -4.41
N LEU A 158 -18.90 1.90 -5.12
CA LEU A 158 -19.06 1.03 -6.28
C LEU A 158 -18.42 1.58 -7.55
N LYS A 159 -18.41 2.90 -7.75
CA LYS A 159 -18.12 3.51 -9.05
C LYS A 159 -16.88 4.38 -9.12
N GLU A 160 -16.41 4.91 -8.00
CA GLU A 160 -15.27 5.83 -8.01
C GLU A 160 -13.95 5.06 -8.10
N PRO A 161 -12.99 5.54 -8.92
CA PRO A 161 -11.67 4.95 -9.00
C PRO A 161 -10.88 5.14 -7.70
N GLU A 162 -9.80 4.38 -7.56
CA GLU A 162 -8.83 4.57 -6.47
C GLU A 162 -7.65 5.41 -6.94
N HIS A 163 -7.15 6.25 -6.04
CA HIS A 163 -6.15 7.26 -6.33
C HIS A 163 -4.85 6.96 -5.60
N PHE A 164 -3.73 7.11 -6.30
CA PHE A 164 -2.41 6.87 -5.75
C PHE A 164 -1.40 7.93 -6.19
N HIS A 165 -0.34 8.03 -5.41
CA HIS A 165 0.88 8.75 -5.73
C HIS A 165 2.04 7.76 -5.85
N ARG A 166 2.73 7.74 -6.99
CA ARG A 166 3.95 6.94 -7.20
C ARG A 166 5.12 7.64 -6.53
N ALA A 167 5.53 7.13 -5.37
CA ALA A 167 6.65 7.64 -4.60
C ALA A 167 8.00 7.14 -5.13
N VAL A 168 8.03 5.93 -5.70
CA VAL A 168 9.22 5.34 -6.33
C VAL A 168 8.84 4.57 -7.60
N PRO A 169 9.56 4.78 -8.72
CA PRO A 169 10.34 5.98 -9.00
C PRO A 169 9.41 7.21 -9.10
N LEU A 170 9.92 8.40 -8.80
CA LEU A 170 9.11 9.61 -8.90
C LEU A 170 8.60 9.79 -10.33
N LEU A 171 7.30 10.09 -10.47
CA LEU A 171 6.71 10.55 -11.73
C LEU A 171 6.62 12.05 -11.76
N GLU A 172 6.86 12.61 -12.94
CA GLU A 172 6.43 13.97 -13.23
C GLU A 172 4.90 14.01 -13.25
N VAL A 173 4.33 15.06 -12.65
CA VAL A 173 2.86 15.23 -12.46
C VAL A 173 2.13 15.54 -13.79
N THR A 174 2.82 15.43 -14.92
CA THR A 174 2.28 15.66 -16.27
C THR A 174 1.61 14.42 -16.86
N HIS A 175 1.80 13.25 -16.26
CA HIS A 175 1.20 11.99 -16.70
C HIS A 175 0.45 11.30 -15.54
N ILE A 176 -0.75 10.79 -15.83
CA ILE A 176 -1.53 9.98 -14.90
C ILE A 176 -1.52 8.54 -15.38
N GLU A 177 -0.89 7.66 -14.60
CA GLU A 177 -0.92 6.22 -14.83
C GLU A 177 -2.32 5.67 -14.61
N THR A 178 -2.70 4.66 -15.39
CA THR A 178 -3.96 3.90 -15.20
C THR A 178 -3.73 2.45 -14.82
N ASP A 179 -2.47 2.06 -14.61
CA ASP A 179 -2.03 0.72 -14.22
C ASP A 179 -0.81 0.87 -13.29
N LEU A 180 -0.82 0.19 -12.14
CA LEU A 180 0.31 0.20 -11.19
C LEU A 180 1.54 -0.52 -11.75
N LEU A 181 1.37 -1.34 -12.79
CA LEU A 181 2.38 -2.20 -13.38
C LEU A 181 2.80 -1.75 -14.78
N SER A 182 2.30 -0.60 -15.28
CA SER A 182 2.70 -0.03 -16.57
C SER A 182 4.23 0.06 -16.66
N ASP A 183 4.83 -0.23 -17.81
CA ASP A 183 6.29 -0.17 -18.05
C ASP A 183 7.17 -1.27 -17.40
N LEU A 184 6.67 -2.17 -16.53
CA LEU A 184 7.48 -3.32 -16.05
C LEU A 184 7.78 -4.33 -17.17
N SER A 185 6.96 -4.36 -18.22
CA SER A 185 7.09 -5.29 -19.34
C SER A 185 8.23 -4.93 -20.30
N ILE A 186 8.81 -3.73 -20.22
CA ILE A 186 9.81 -3.24 -21.18
C ILE A 186 11.24 -3.58 -20.73
N GLU A 187 11.51 -3.71 -19.42
CA GLU A 187 12.89 -3.91 -18.92
C GLU A 187 13.39 -5.36 -18.98
N PHE A 188 12.50 -6.37 -19.03
CA PHE A 188 12.94 -7.78 -19.14
C PHE A 188 13.30 -8.23 -20.57
N ALA A 189 12.98 -7.43 -21.59
CA ALA A 189 13.18 -7.81 -22.99
C ALA A 189 14.57 -7.44 -23.57
N SER A 190 15.40 -6.66 -22.87
CA SER A 190 16.65 -6.11 -23.42
C SER A 190 17.94 -6.75 -22.89
N GLY A 191 17.85 -7.81 -22.07
CA GLY A 191 18.99 -8.59 -21.58
C GLY A 191 19.63 -9.52 -22.62
N LYS A 192 19.99 -9.04 -23.82
CA LYS A 192 20.90 -9.78 -24.71
C LYS A 192 22.34 -9.55 -24.28
N HIS A 193 22.96 -10.63 -23.80
CA HIS A 193 24.39 -10.79 -23.60
C HIS A 193 25.20 -10.13 -24.73
N ARG A 194 25.96 -9.09 -24.40
CA ARG A 194 27.24 -8.83 -25.06
C ARG A 194 28.31 -9.56 -24.26
N GLN A 195 28.65 -10.77 -24.70
CA GLN A 195 30.00 -11.29 -24.51
C GLN A 195 30.88 -10.56 -25.53
N THR A 196 31.91 -9.88 -25.05
CA THR A 196 33.07 -9.52 -25.87
C THR A 196 34.24 -10.33 -25.38
N THR A 197 34.79 -11.08 -26.33
CA THR A 197 36.09 -11.77 -26.38
C THR A 197 37.25 -11.02 -25.75
#